data_AF-A0A090Y9I3-F1
#
_entry.id   AF-A0A090Y9I3-F1
#
_cell.length_a   1.000
_cell.length_b   1.000
_cell.length_c   1.000
_cell.angle_alpha   90.00
_cell.angle_beta   90.00
_cell.angle_gamma   90.00
#
_symmetry.space_group_name_H-M   'P 1'
#
loop_
_entity.id
_entity.type
_entity.pdbx_description
1 polymer ?
#
loop_
_entity_poly.entity_id
_entity_poly.type
_entity_poly.pdbx_seq_one_letter_code
_entity_poly.pdbx_strand_id
1 'polypeptide(L)'
;MSTDQPVPGHFVMDPQRAMLLPPELKAALPESLTEQLFIERSLTENQFWLRIMIEHSHFTASLLNQSERNLVHTASKFGDDFEVLLNQGRDIESML
;
A
#
# COMPACT_ATOMS: atom_id res chain seq x y z
N MET A 1 13.62 45.39 8.27
CA MET A 1 12.89 44.50 7.34
C MET A 1 13.39 43.09 7.63
N SER A 2 12.59 42.29 8.35
CA SER A 2 12.99 40.96 8.81
C SER A 2 12.77 39.96 7.67
N THR A 3 13.85 39.33 7.20
CA THR A 3 13.77 38.24 6.24
C THR A 3 13.61 36.94 7.02
N ASP A 4 12.37 36.45 7.14
CA ASP A 4 12.09 35.09 7.60
C ASP A 4 12.62 34.12 6.54
N GLN A 5 13.82 33.59 6.76
CA GLN A 5 14.26 32.41 6.01
C GLN A 5 13.61 31.18 6.64
N PRO A 6 12.92 30.33 5.85
CA PRO A 6 12.33 29.11 6.38
C PRO A 6 13.45 28.19 6.89
N VAL A 7 13.35 27.83 8.16
CA VAL A 7 14.28 26.93 8.84
C VAL A 7 14.17 25.54 8.19
N PRO A 8 15.28 24.85 7.88
CA PRO A 8 15.23 23.50 7.33
C PRO A 8 14.42 22.56 8.24
N GLY A 9 13.36 21.96 7.72
CA GLY A 9 12.42 21.11 8.47
C GLY A 9 11.16 21.83 8.99
N HIS A 10 11.04 23.14 8.81
CA HIS A 10 9.81 23.87 9.14
C HIS A 10 8.83 23.81 7.96
N PHE A 11 7.76 23.02 8.11
CA PHE A 11 6.67 22.95 7.14
C PHE A 11 5.78 24.19 7.31
N VAL A 12 5.80 25.08 6.32
CA VAL A 12 4.78 26.13 6.18
C VAL A 12 3.49 25.45 5.74
N MET A 13 2.45 25.53 6.57
CA MET A 13 1.12 25.00 6.24
C MET A 13 0.47 25.86 5.15
N ASP A 14 0.75 25.51 3.90
CA ASP A 14 0.12 26.10 2.71
C ASP A 14 -1.16 25.29 2.37
N PRO A 15 -2.36 25.91 2.44
CA PRO A 15 -3.63 25.24 2.09
C PRO A 15 -3.64 24.64 0.68
N GLN A 16 -2.82 25.16 -0.25
CA GLN A 16 -2.74 24.70 -1.63
C GLN A 16 -1.86 23.45 -1.80
N ARG A 17 -1.09 23.05 -0.77
CA ARG A 17 -0.21 21.87 -0.78
C ARG A 17 -0.75 20.67 0.00
N ALA A 18 -2.06 20.62 0.28
CA ALA A 18 -2.70 19.52 1.03
C ALA A 18 -2.50 18.10 0.41
N MET A 19 -2.20 18.02 -0.89
CA MET A 19 -1.86 16.77 -1.58
C MET A 19 -0.43 16.27 -1.32
N LEU A 20 0.47 17.13 -0.82
CA LEU A 20 1.87 16.81 -0.51
C LEU A 20 2.09 16.54 0.99
N LEU A 21 1.04 16.53 1.79
CA LEU A 21 1.14 16.16 3.20
C LEU A 21 1.63 14.70 3.30
N PRO A 22 2.66 14.44 4.12
CA PRO A 22 3.06 13.08 4.43
C PRO A 22 1.86 12.23 4.87
N PRO A 23 1.72 10.99 4.38
CA PRO A 23 0.55 10.15 4.65
C PRO A 23 0.35 9.91 6.15
N GLU A 24 1.42 9.94 6.95
CA GLU A 24 1.37 9.83 8.42
C GLU A 24 0.55 10.93 9.12
N LEU A 25 0.37 12.11 8.50
CA LEU A 25 -0.51 13.15 9.03
C LEU A 25 -2.00 12.90 8.73
N LYS A 26 -2.29 12.05 7.75
CA LYS A 26 -3.65 11.61 7.38
C LYS A 26 -3.99 10.26 8.00
N ALA A 27 -2.98 9.48 8.38
CA ALA A 27 -3.16 8.21 9.04
C ALA A 27 -3.86 8.42 10.39
N ALA A 28 -4.75 7.49 10.74
CA ALA A 28 -5.34 7.46 12.06
C ALA A 28 -4.24 7.30 13.12
N LEU A 29 -4.42 7.93 14.29
CA LEU A 29 -3.54 7.70 15.44
C LEU A 29 -3.45 6.18 15.71
N PRO A 30 -2.27 5.65 16.10
CA PRO A 30 -2.12 4.23 16.37
C PRO A 30 -3.07 3.84 17.50
N GLU A 31 -4.07 3.02 17.16
CA GLU A 31 -5.00 2.45 18.13
C GLU A 31 -4.23 1.46 19.01
N SER A 32 -4.42 1.53 20.32
CA SER A 32 -3.88 0.52 21.26
C SER A 32 -4.62 -0.80 21.05
N LEU A 33 -4.15 -1.60 20.10
CA LEU A 33 -4.70 -2.90 19.76
C LEU A 33 -4.13 -3.99 20.68
N THR A 34 -5.00 -4.90 21.15
CA THR A 34 -4.52 -6.18 21.68
C THR A 34 -3.82 -6.95 20.57
N GLU A 35 -2.87 -7.81 20.92
CA GLU A 35 -2.14 -8.62 19.93
C GLU A 35 -3.09 -9.43 19.04
N GLN A 36 -4.11 -10.05 19.63
CA GLN A 36 -5.12 -10.81 18.89
C GLN A 36 -5.89 -9.93 17.88
N LEU A 37 -6.39 -8.77 18.32
CA LEU A 37 -7.15 -7.89 17.43
C LEU A 37 -6.25 -7.29 16.33
N PHE A 38 -4.98 -7.05 16.63
CA PHE A 38 -3.98 -6.65 15.65
C PHE A 38 -3.77 -7.72 14.58
N ILE A 39 -3.63 -9.00 14.99
CA ILE A 39 -3.46 -10.13 14.07
C ILE A 39 -4.69 -10.30 13.17
N GLU A 40 -5.89 -10.36 13.77
CA GLU A 40 -7.15 -10.55 13.03
C GLU A 40 -7.39 -9.45 11.99
N ARG A 41 -7.20 -8.18 12.39
CA ARG A 41 -7.32 -7.04 11.47
C ARG A 41 -6.26 -7.07 10.38
N SER A 42 -5.01 -7.37 10.74
CA SER A 42 -3.92 -7.44 9.76
C SER A 42 -4.19 -8.51 8.71
N LEU A 43 -4.63 -9.70 9.12
CA LEU A 43 -4.97 -10.78 8.18
C LEU A 43 -6.14 -10.36 7.27
N THR A 44 -7.19 -9.80 7.85
CA THR A 44 -8.37 -9.33 7.09
C THR A 44 -8.00 -8.29 6.03
N GLU A 45 -7.27 -7.25 6.43
CA GLU A 45 -6.86 -6.16 5.53
C GLU A 45 -5.89 -6.67 4.45
N ASN A 46 -4.87 -7.45 4.82
CA ASN A 46 -3.91 -7.97 3.85
C ASN A 46 -4.58 -8.90 2.83
N GLN A 47 -5.47 -9.81 3.26
CA GLN A 47 -6.19 -10.68 2.32
C GLN A 47 -7.08 -9.89 1.35
N PHE A 48 -7.74 -8.82 1.83
CA PHE A 48 -8.53 -7.93 0.99
C PHE A 48 -7.66 -7.22 -0.06
N TRP A 49 -6.57 -6.59 0.37
CA TRP A 49 -5.70 -5.84 -0.53
C TRP A 49 -4.91 -6.75 -1.48
N LEU A 50 -4.49 -7.93 -1.06
CA LEU A 50 -3.80 -8.90 -1.94
C LEU A 50 -4.69 -9.32 -3.10
N ARG A 51 -5.99 -9.55 -2.89
CA ARG A 51 -6.94 -9.84 -3.98
C ARG A 51 -7.04 -8.69 -4.99
N ILE A 52 -7.13 -7.46 -4.50
CA ILE A 52 -7.12 -6.26 -5.35
C ILE A 52 -5.81 -6.17 -6.14
N MET A 53 -4.67 -6.44 -5.50
CA MET A 53 -3.37 -6.36 -6.16
C MET A 53 -3.18 -7.45 -7.23
N ILE A 54 -3.75 -8.65 -7.05
CA ILE A 54 -3.81 -9.68 -8.09
C ILE A 54 -4.57 -9.15 -9.32
N GLU A 55 -5.78 -8.61 -9.13
CA GLU A 55 -6.59 -8.05 -10.21
C GLU A 55 -5.85 -6.90 -10.92
N HIS A 56 -5.23 -5.99 -10.17
CA HIS A 56 -4.45 -4.88 -10.72
C HIS A 56 -3.22 -5.34 -11.52
N SER A 57 -2.53 -6.39 -11.08
CA SER A 57 -1.43 -7.01 -11.82
C SER A 57 -1.89 -7.55 -13.17
N HIS A 58 -3.04 -8.22 -13.21
CA HIS A 58 -3.63 -8.71 -14.46
C HIS A 58 -4.11 -7.56 -15.37
N PHE A 59 -4.75 -6.53 -14.83
CA PHE A 59 -5.13 -5.35 -15.60
C PHE A 59 -3.91 -4.67 -16.22
N THR A 60 -2.85 -4.46 -15.44
CA THR A 60 -1.60 -3.86 -15.92
C THR A 60 -1.00 -4.69 -17.05
N ALA A 61 -0.86 -6.01 -16.85
CA ALA A 61 -0.35 -6.90 -17.89
C ALA A 61 -1.17 -6.84 -19.19
N SER A 62 -2.50 -6.74 -19.08
CA SER A 62 -3.42 -6.70 -20.23
C SER A 62 -3.46 -5.36 -20.98
N LEU A 63 -3.16 -4.25 -20.29
CA LEU A 63 -3.22 -2.90 -20.84
C LEU A 63 -1.88 -2.40 -21.43
N LEU A 64 -0.78 -3.06 -21.06
CA LEU A 64 0.53 -2.79 -21.64
C LEU A 64 0.59 -3.18 -23.12
N ASN A 65 1.50 -2.55 -23.87
CA ASN A 65 1.73 -2.96 -25.25
C ASN A 65 2.39 -4.34 -25.28
N GLN A 66 1.86 -5.26 -26.09
CA GLN A 66 2.38 -6.62 -26.20
C GLN A 66 3.85 -6.69 -26.67
N SER A 67 4.37 -5.61 -27.29
CA SER A 67 5.80 -5.50 -27.62
C SER A 67 6.68 -5.37 -26.37
N GLU A 68 6.16 -4.85 -25.26
CA GLU A 68 6.86 -4.66 -23.98
C GLU A 68 6.87 -5.94 -23.13
N ARG A 69 7.32 -7.05 -23.73
CA ARG A 69 7.22 -8.40 -23.14
C ARG A 69 7.77 -8.50 -21.72
N ASN A 70 8.86 -7.78 -21.41
CA ASN A 70 9.46 -7.79 -20.08
C ASN A 70 8.54 -7.16 -19.03
N LEU A 71 7.86 -6.05 -19.38
CA LEU A 71 6.93 -5.38 -18.47
C LEU A 71 5.66 -6.20 -18.28
N VAL A 72 5.11 -6.76 -19.37
CA VAL A 72 3.96 -7.68 -19.31
C VAL A 72 4.27 -8.87 -18.41
N HIS A 73 5.43 -9.52 -18.62
CA HIS A 73 5.83 -10.66 -17.80
C HIS A 73 6.02 -10.29 -16.32
N THR A 74 6.61 -9.12 -16.05
CA THR A 74 6.79 -8.62 -14.69
C THR A 74 5.44 -8.38 -14.01
N ALA A 75 4.48 -7.74 -14.70
CA ALA A 75 3.14 -7.52 -14.18
C ALA A 75 2.40 -8.84 -13.91
N SER A 76 2.49 -9.82 -14.81
CA SER A 76 1.92 -11.15 -14.57
C SER A 76 2.56 -11.84 -13.36
N LYS A 77 3.90 -11.80 -13.24
CA LYS A 77 4.62 -12.38 -12.11
C LYS A 77 4.20 -11.76 -10.78
N PHE A 78 3.95 -10.45 -10.73
CA PHE A 78 3.41 -9.83 -9.51
C PHE A 78 2.05 -10.42 -9.11
N GLY A 79 1.17 -10.73 -10.08
CA GLY A 79 -0.08 -11.43 -9.80
C GLY A 79 0.16 -12.78 -9.12
N ASP A 80 1.06 -13.59 -9.67
CA ASP A 80 1.43 -14.90 -9.11
C ASP A 80 2.02 -14.75 -7.69
N ASP A 81 2.91 -13.78 -7.48
CA ASP A 81 3.53 -13.51 -6.18
C ASP A 81 2.47 -13.07 -5.14
N PHE A 82 1.51 -12.23 -5.51
CA PHE A 82 0.42 -11.83 -4.62
C PHE A 82 -0.53 -12.98 -4.28
N GLU A 83 -0.78 -13.89 -5.21
CA GLU A 83 -1.58 -15.10 -4.95
C GLU A 83 -0.90 -16.02 -3.93
N VAL A 84 0.43 -16.18 -4.01
CA VAL A 84 1.20 -16.91 -2.99
C VAL A 84 1.05 -16.26 -1.62
N LEU A 85 1.18 -14.94 -1.51
CA LEU A 85 1.01 -14.22 -0.24
C LEU A 85 -0.42 -14.35 0.30
N LEU A 86 -1.43 -14.32 -0.57
CA LEU A 86 -2.82 -14.47 -0.18
C LEU A 86 -3.08 -15.85 0.43
N ASN A 87 -2.53 -16.90 -0.17
CA ASN A 87 -2.65 -18.25 0.35
C ASN A 87 -1.92 -18.41 1.68
N GLN A 88 -0.73 -17.82 1.83
CA GLN A 88 -0.04 -17.79 3.13
C GLN A 88 -0.88 -17.10 4.22
N GLY A 89 -1.54 -15.98 3.90
CA GLY A 89 -2.43 -15.30 4.84
C GLY A 89 -3.61 -16.17 5.29
N ARG A 90 -4.22 -16.91 4.35
CA ARG A 90 -5.31 -17.86 4.65
C ARG A 90 -4.84 -19.04 5.49
N ASP A 91 -3.65 -19.56 5.20
CA ASP A 91 -3.05 -20.65 5.96
C ASP A 91 -2.81 -20.23 7.41
N ILE A 92 -2.25 -19.02 7.63
CA ILE A 92 -2.06 -18.46 8.98
C ILE A 92 -3.40 -18.31 9.70
N GLU A 93 -4.42 -17.75 9.04
CA GLU A 93 -5.76 -17.60 9.63
C GLU A 93 -6.35 -18.96 10.05
N SER A 94 -6.11 -20.03 9.28
CA SER A 94 -6.59 -21.38 9.61
C SER A 94 -5.88 -22.03 10.82
N MET A 95 -4.72 -21.51 11.21
CA MET A 95 -3.92 -22.02 12.33
C MET A 95 -4.21 -21.31 13.66
N LEU A 96 -4.98 -20.22 13.63
CA LEU A 96 -5.43 -19.45 14.79
C LEU A 96 -6.72 -20.03 15.37
#